data_AF-A0A3S5AJY9-F1
#
_entry.id   AF-A0A3S5AJY9-F1
#
_cell.length_a   1.000
_cell.length_b   1.000
_cell.length_c   1.000
_cell.angle_alpha   90.00
_cell.angle_beta   90.00
_cell.angle_gamma   90.00
#
_symmetry.space_group_name_H-M   'P 1'
#
loop_
_entity.id
_entity.type
_entity.pdbx_description
1 polymer ?
#
loop_
_entity_poly.entity_id
_entity_poly.type
_entity_poly.pdbx_seq_one_letter_code
_entity_poly.pdbx_strand_id
1 'polypeptide(L)'
;MDIGGSLAKLAYQTTFRYRRSIPLTSVILRSSSPPVDFYQYEEREHEGYRLCFIKFETRYIEACLDYIRENILSADEKVDISNKRVIKVTGGGAFKYLDLISTKLGVVVDKEDEMACLVRGCSFLLQNIPDEVFTYDKHVTPAHTFLSSCLVDTYPFLLVNIGSGVSILKVESATTYSRVGGTSIGGGTFWGMGTLLSGKYDK
;
A
#
# COMPACT_ATOMS: atom_id res chain seq x y z
N MET A 1 7.54 -3.81 4.04
CA MET A 1 6.96 -3.69 5.39
C MET A 1 7.50 -2.42 6.03
N ASP A 2 6.65 -1.63 6.68
CA ASP A 2 7.03 -0.45 7.47
C ASP A 2 6.76 -0.73 8.94
N ILE A 3 7.81 -0.78 9.77
CA ILE A 3 7.66 -1.02 11.21
C ILE A 3 7.94 0.28 11.97
N GLY A 4 6.86 1.01 12.26
CA GLY A 4 6.90 2.20 13.10
C GLY A 4 6.88 1.88 14.59
N GLY A 5 6.93 2.92 15.42
CA GLY A 5 6.90 2.77 16.89
C GLY A 5 5.61 2.14 17.42
N SER A 6 4.47 2.46 16.80
CA SER A 6 3.14 1.99 17.26
C SER A 6 2.51 0.95 16.33
N LEU A 7 2.69 1.07 15.01
CA LEU A 7 2.09 0.19 14.01
C LEU A 7 3.14 -0.36 13.05
N ALA A 8 3.01 -1.65 12.74
CA ALA A 8 3.64 -2.29 11.59
C ALA A 8 2.62 -2.36 10.43
N LYS A 9 3.02 -1.92 9.24
CA LYS A 9 2.19 -1.93 8.03
C LYS A 9 2.86 -2.81 6.99
N LEU A 10 2.06 -3.64 6.35
CA LEU A 10 2.51 -4.55 5.31
C LEU A 10 1.73 -4.25 4.04
N ALA A 11 2.48 -4.07 2.96
CA ALA A 11 1.97 -4.05 1.60
C ALA A 11 2.56 -5.26 0.88
N TYR A 12 1.70 -6.04 0.21
CA TYR A 12 2.12 -7.23 -0.54
C TYR A 12 1.23 -7.41 -1.77
N GLN A 13 1.77 -8.04 -2.81
CA GLN A 13 1.02 -8.32 -4.03
C GLN A 13 0.45 -9.73 -3.98
N THR A 14 -0.78 -9.89 -4.42
CA THR A 14 -1.37 -11.19 -4.74
C THR A 14 -1.78 -11.22 -6.20
N THR A 15 -1.78 -12.41 -6.78
CA THR A 15 -2.23 -12.66 -8.14
C THR A 15 -3.64 -13.24 -8.10
N PHE A 16 -4.51 -12.81 -9.01
CA PHE A 16 -5.81 -13.45 -9.23
C PHE A 16 -6.03 -13.70 -10.73
N ARG A 17 -6.78 -14.76 -11.04
CA ARG A 17 -7.16 -15.08 -12.42
C ARG A 17 -8.61 -14.69 -12.67
N TYR A 18 -8.88 -14.18 -13.86
CA TYR A 18 -10.23 -13.85 -14.30
C TYR A 18 -10.39 -14.22 -15.77
N ARG A 19 -11.63 -14.50 -16.17
CA ARG A 19 -11.96 -14.81 -17.57
C ARG A 19 -12.67 -13.62 -18.21
N ARG A 20 -12.32 -13.34 -19.46
CA ARG A 20 -12.93 -12.29 -20.25
C ARG A 20 -13.31 -12.83 -21.62
N SER A 21 -14.54 -12.57 -22.03
CA SER A 21 -14.97 -12.82 -23.40
C SER A 21 -14.45 -11.72 -24.32
N ILE A 22 -13.72 -12.11 -25.36
CA ILE A 22 -13.17 -11.21 -26.37
C ILE A 22 -13.94 -11.45 -27.68
N PRO A 23 -14.53 -10.42 -28.31
CA PRO A 23 -15.18 -10.57 -29.60
C PRO A 23 -14.13 -10.84 -30.68
N LEU A 24 -14.34 -11.92 -31.43
CA LEU A 24 -13.72 -12.19 -32.71
C LEU A 24 -14.52 -11.44 -33.80
N THR A 25 -13.84 -11.06 -34.89
CA THR A 25 -14.39 -10.23 -35.97
C THR A 25 -15.74 -10.73 -36.47
N SER A 26 -16.65 -9.81 -36.83
CA SER A 26 -18.00 -10.15 -37.30
C SER A 26 -17.95 -11.08 -38.51
N VAL A 27 -18.70 -12.18 -38.46
CA VAL A 27 -18.99 -13.00 -39.63
C VAL A 27 -20.23 -12.39 -40.28
N ILE A 28 -20.06 -11.63 -41.36
CA ILE A 28 -21.20 -11.12 -42.15
C ILE A 28 -21.87 -12.33 -42.82
N LEU A 29 -22.87 -12.89 -42.17
CA LEU A 29 -23.78 -13.84 -42.80
C LEU A 29 -24.71 -13.04 -43.72
N ARG A 30 -24.42 -13.08 -45.03
CA ARG A 30 -25.31 -12.49 -46.04
C ARG A 30 -26.61 -13.28 -46.09
N SER A 31 -27.61 -12.89 -45.31
CA SER A 31 -29.00 -13.35 -45.47
C SER A 31 -29.92 -12.17 -45.79
N SER A 32 -31.03 -12.46 -46.48
CA SER A 32 -32.00 -11.50 -47.02
C SER A 32 -32.92 -10.82 -45.97
N SER A 33 -32.50 -10.79 -44.70
CA SER A 33 -33.14 -10.14 -43.56
C SER A 33 -32.18 -9.09 -42.96
N PRO A 34 -32.64 -8.06 -42.22
CA PRO A 34 -31.75 -7.03 -41.70
C PRO A 34 -30.54 -7.66 -40.97
N PRO A 35 -29.31 -7.18 -41.21
CA PRO A 35 -28.11 -7.85 -40.73
C PRO A 35 -28.10 -7.85 -39.21
N VAL A 36 -28.20 -9.04 -38.61
CA VAL A 36 -27.95 -9.25 -37.20
C VAL A 36 -26.49 -9.71 -37.09
N ASP A 37 -25.61 -8.80 -36.67
CA ASP A 37 -24.20 -9.13 -36.47
C ASP A 37 -24.06 -10.07 -35.27
N PHE A 38 -23.85 -11.35 -35.53
CA PHE A 38 -23.42 -12.30 -34.50
C PHE A 38 -21.91 -12.19 -34.34
N TYR A 39 -21.48 -11.63 -33.21
CA TYR A 39 -20.07 -11.68 -32.81
C TYR A 39 -19.75 -13.09 -32.32
N GLN A 40 -18.72 -13.70 -32.89
CA GLN A 40 -18.13 -14.89 -32.28
C GLN A 40 -17.28 -14.42 -31.09
N TYR A 41 -17.35 -15.11 -29.95
CA TYR A 41 -16.55 -14.75 -28.77
C TYR A 41 -15.57 -15.87 -28.44
N GLU A 42 -14.37 -15.48 -28.02
CA GLU A 42 -13.38 -16.38 -27.41
C GLU A 42 -13.26 -16.03 -25.92
N GLU A 43 -13.35 -17.02 -25.04
CA GLU A 43 -13.07 -16.82 -23.62
C GLU A 43 -11.56 -16.93 -23.39
N ARG A 44 -10.93 -15.86 -22.90
CA ARG A 44 -9.52 -15.87 -22.51
C ARG A 44 -9.36 -15.72 -21.01
N GLU A 45 -8.45 -16.50 -20.46
CA GLU A 45 -8.02 -16.37 -19.08
C GLU A 45 -6.90 -15.32 -19.00
N HIS A 46 -7.07 -14.39 -18.07
CA HIS A 46 -6.13 -13.32 -17.80
C HIS A 46 -5.70 -13.37 -16.34
N GLU A 47 -4.49 -12.86 -16.11
CA GLU A 47 -3.94 -12.67 -14.77
C GLU A 47 -4.01 -11.19 -14.40
N GLY A 48 -4.46 -10.91 -13.17
CA GLY A 48 -4.47 -9.60 -12.58
C GLY A 48 -3.67 -9.58 -11.28
N TYR A 49 -3.18 -8.40 -10.93
CA TYR A 49 -2.44 -8.17 -9.69
C TYR A 49 -3.28 -7.34 -8.71
N ARG A 50 -3.19 -7.67 -7.43
CA ARG A 50 -3.84 -6.95 -6.35
C ARG A 50 -2.81 -6.55 -5.32
N LEU A 51 -2.72 -5.25 -5.05
CA LEU A 51 -1.94 -4.72 -3.94
C LEU A 51 -2.78 -4.80 -2.66
N CYS A 52 -2.31 -5.56 -1.69
CA CYS A 52 -2.97 -5.80 -0.41
C CYS A 52 -2.28 -5.00 0.70
N PHE A 53 -3.08 -4.38 1.57
CA PHE A 53 -2.60 -3.63 2.74
C PHE A 53 -3.13 -4.25 4.02
N ILE A 54 -2.27 -4.43 5.01
CA ILE A 54 -2.63 -4.88 6.35
C ILE A 54 -1.79 -4.14 7.39
N LYS A 55 -2.38 -3.93 8.57
CA LYS A 55 -1.71 -3.27 9.70
C LYS A 55 -1.81 -4.12 10.95
N PHE A 56 -0.77 -4.05 11.76
CA PHE A 56 -0.67 -4.68 13.07
C PHE A 56 -0.16 -3.66 14.08
N GLU A 57 -0.52 -3.79 15.34
CA GLU A 57 0.19 -3.06 16.40
C GLU A 57 1.62 -3.60 16.51
N THR A 58 2.62 -2.72 16.58
CA THR A 58 4.05 -3.12 16.63
C THR A 58 4.36 -4.01 17.83
N ARG A 59 3.64 -3.87 18.95
CA ARG A 59 3.80 -4.77 20.12
C ARG A 59 3.44 -6.22 19.83
N TYR A 60 2.66 -6.48 18.78
CA TYR A 60 2.31 -7.81 18.30
C TYR A 60 3.06 -8.16 17.00
N ILE A 61 4.29 -7.66 16.84
CA ILE A 61 5.11 -7.94 15.65
C ILE A 61 5.26 -9.43 15.39
N GLU A 62 5.33 -10.26 16.42
CA GLU A 62 5.42 -11.70 16.27
C GLU A 62 4.23 -12.30 15.53
N ALA A 63 3.00 -11.87 15.84
CA ALA A 63 1.80 -12.32 15.16
C ALA A 63 1.73 -11.83 13.71
N CYS A 64 2.26 -10.63 13.43
CA CYS A 64 2.45 -10.15 12.06
C CYS A 64 3.39 -11.07 11.27
N LEU A 65 4.49 -11.51 11.87
CA LEU A 65 5.45 -12.42 11.23
C LEU A 65 4.85 -13.82 11.04
N ASP A 66 4.07 -14.32 11.99
CA ASP A 66 3.33 -15.57 11.83
C ASP A 66 2.36 -15.49 10.65
N TYR A 67 1.59 -14.39 10.56
CA TYR A 67 0.70 -14.15 9.41
C TYR A 67 1.44 -14.16 8.08
N ILE A 68 2.58 -13.47 7.97
CA ILE A 68 3.41 -13.43 6.76
C ILE A 68 3.88 -14.83 6.38
N ARG A 69 4.40 -15.58 7.35
CA ARG A 69 4.86 -16.94 7.12
C ARG A 69 3.72 -17.79 6.57
N GLU A 70 2.60 -17.83 7.27
CA GLU A 70 1.48 -18.74 6.98
C GLU A 70 0.73 -18.41 5.68
N ASN A 71 0.54 -17.11 5.39
CA ASN A 71 -0.39 -16.68 4.34
C ASN A 71 0.30 -16.13 3.09
N ILE A 72 1.55 -15.70 3.20
CA ILE A 72 2.26 -15.03 2.09
C ILE A 72 3.43 -15.88 1.62
N LEU A 73 4.24 -16.41 2.54
CA LEU A 73 5.43 -17.19 2.18
C LEU A 73 5.14 -18.67 1.91
N SER A 74 4.13 -19.26 2.54
CA SER A 74 3.76 -20.67 2.35
C SER A 74 3.14 -20.99 0.98
N ALA A 75 2.65 -19.99 0.24
CA ALA A 75 2.00 -20.22 -1.06
C ALA A 75 2.99 -20.55 -2.20
N ASP A 76 4.28 -20.25 -2.01
CA ASP A 76 5.36 -20.47 -3.00
C ASP A 76 6.33 -21.57 -2.53
N GLU A 77 5.92 -22.83 -2.52
CA GLU A 77 6.77 -23.98 -2.13
C GLU A 77 7.88 -24.33 -3.14
N LYS A 78 7.96 -23.65 -4.29
CA LYS A 78 8.98 -23.91 -5.34
C LYS A 78 10.15 -22.91 -5.33
N VAL A 79 10.59 -22.47 -4.16
CA VAL A 79 11.80 -21.63 -4.07
C VAL A 79 13.01 -22.53 -3.81
N ASP A 80 13.90 -22.57 -4.81
CA ASP A 80 15.20 -23.21 -4.75
C ASP A 80 15.97 -22.81 -3.47
N ILE A 81 16.47 -23.81 -2.74
CA ILE A 81 17.14 -23.69 -1.43
C ILE A 81 18.37 -22.75 -1.50
N SER A 82 18.87 -22.50 -2.71
CA SER A 82 20.03 -21.64 -3.00
C SER A 82 19.76 -20.13 -2.88
N ASN A 83 18.51 -19.66 -3.05
CA ASN A 83 18.17 -18.23 -3.04
C ASN A 83 17.26 -17.86 -1.88
N LYS A 84 17.86 -17.32 -0.80
CA LYS A 84 17.08 -16.76 0.31
C LYS A 84 16.19 -15.61 -0.20
N ARG A 85 14.89 -15.69 0.10
CA ARG A 85 13.93 -14.62 -0.18
C ARG A 85 14.37 -13.32 0.50
N VAL A 86 14.23 -12.20 -0.20
CA VAL A 86 14.54 -10.86 0.33
C VAL A 86 13.24 -10.14 0.64
N ILE A 87 13.11 -9.59 1.85
CA ILE A 87 11.98 -8.72 2.22
C ILE A 87 12.49 -7.31 2.49
N LYS A 88 11.86 -6.32 1.83
CA LYS A 88 12.13 -4.90 2.07
C LYS A 88 11.42 -4.42 3.33
N VAL A 89 12.18 -3.87 4.26
CA VAL A 89 11.68 -3.38 5.55
C VAL A 89 12.18 -1.95 5.80
N THR A 90 11.29 -1.07 6.23
CA THR A 90 11.59 0.32 6.57
C THR A 90 11.04 0.68 7.95
N GLY A 91 11.28 1.92 8.38
CA GLY A 91 10.96 2.43 9.71
C GLY A 91 11.99 2.01 10.77
N GLY A 92 11.94 2.64 11.94
CA GLY A 92 12.86 2.34 13.04
C GLY A 92 12.86 0.86 13.48
N GLY A 93 11.73 0.16 13.30
CA GLY A 93 11.61 -1.26 13.59
C GLY A 93 12.40 -2.17 12.63
N ALA A 94 12.79 -1.69 11.44
CA ALA A 94 13.66 -2.44 10.53
C ALA A 94 15.04 -2.75 11.15
N PHE A 95 15.52 -1.87 12.05
CA PHE A 95 16.74 -2.09 12.82
C PHE A 95 16.45 -2.92 14.07
N LYS A 96 15.42 -2.54 14.84
CA LYS A 96 15.10 -3.15 16.13
C LYS A 96 14.73 -4.64 16.02
N TYR A 97 14.05 -5.04 14.95
CA TYR A 97 13.52 -6.39 14.77
C TYR A 97 14.25 -7.20 13.69
N LEU A 98 15.43 -6.75 13.24
CA LEU A 98 16.18 -7.36 12.15
C LEU A 98 16.38 -8.88 12.33
N ASP A 99 16.90 -9.29 13.48
CA ASP A 99 17.21 -10.69 13.77
C ASP A 99 15.96 -11.53 13.92
N LEU A 100 14.91 -10.96 14.54
CA LEU A 100 13.62 -11.61 14.70
C LEU A 100 12.98 -11.90 13.34
N ILE A 101 12.95 -10.91 12.43
CA ILE A 101 12.39 -11.08 11.08
C ILE A 101 13.18 -12.12 10.30
N SER A 102 14.51 -12.01 10.31
CA SER A 102 15.39 -12.91 9.55
C SER A 102 15.26 -14.36 10.02
N THR A 103 15.25 -14.57 11.33
CA THR A 103 15.15 -15.90 11.95
C THR A 103 13.73 -16.48 11.81
N LYS A 104 12.70 -15.67 12.10
CA LYS A 104 11.30 -16.10 12.09
C LYS A 104 10.70 -16.19 10.69
N LEU A 105 11.31 -15.63 9.65
CA LEU A 105 10.82 -15.84 8.28
C LEU A 105 11.79 -16.63 7.40
N GLY A 106 13.04 -16.82 7.84
CA GLY A 106 14.08 -17.46 7.02
C GLY A 106 14.46 -16.62 5.80
N VAL A 107 14.38 -15.30 5.91
CA VAL A 107 14.59 -14.33 4.82
C VAL A 107 15.80 -13.44 5.06
N VAL A 108 16.28 -12.81 4.00
CA VAL A 108 17.21 -11.67 4.10
C VAL A 108 16.39 -10.39 4.20
N VAL A 109 16.69 -9.58 5.20
CA VAL A 109 16.06 -8.27 5.36
C VAL A 109 16.86 -7.22 4.61
N ASP A 110 16.22 -6.58 3.64
CA ASP A 110 16.75 -5.42 2.94
C ASP A 110 16.16 -4.16 3.56
N LYS A 111 17.01 -3.36 4.20
CA LYS A 111 16.58 -2.18 4.96
C LYS A 111 16.51 -0.97 4.04
N GLU A 112 15.35 -0.33 4.01
CA GLU A 112 15.10 0.86 3.21
C GLU A 112 14.91 2.09 4.08
N ASP A 113 15.32 3.26 3.58
CA ASP A 113 15.10 4.54 4.26
C ASP A 113 13.61 4.88 4.36
N GLU A 114 13.18 5.32 5.56
CA GLU A 114 11.78 5.57 5.89
C GLU A 114 11.21 6.73 5.06
N MET A 115 11.96 7.82 4.95
CA MET A 115 11.52 8.99 4.19
C MET A 115 11.48 8.69 2.69
N ALA A 116 12.46 7.96 2.15
CA ALA A 116 12.49 7.53 0.76
C ALA A 116 11.30 6.62 0.42
N CYS A 117 10.97 5.67 1.30
CA CYS A 117 9.80 4.81 1.10
C CYS A 117 8.50 5.60 1.14
N LEU A 118 8.38 6.55 2.07
CA LEU A 118 7.20 7.39 2.21
C LEU A 118 6.98 8.26 0.96
N VAL A 119 8.02 8.94 0.47
CA VAL A 119 7.92 9.80 -0.72
C VAL A 119 7.62 8.98 -1.97
N ARG A 120 8.35 7.87 -2.19
CA ARG A 120 8.12 6.99 -3.35
C ARG A 120 6.72 6.37 -3.32
N GLY A 121 6.29 5.87 -2.16
CA GLY A 121 4.97 5.26 -1.99
C GLY A 121 3.84 6.26 -2.21
N CYS A 122 3.93 7.45 -1.62
CA CYS A 122 2.95 8.51 -1.85
C CYS A 122 2.88 8.89 -3.32
N SER A 123 4.03 9.17 -3.95
CA SER A 123 4.11 9.50 -5.38
C SER A 123 3.49 8.42 -6.28
N PHE A 124 3.77 7.15 -5.98
CA PHE A 124 3.18 6.01 -6.69
C PHE A 124 1.66 6.01 -6.60
N LEU A 125 1.11 6.16 -5.39
CA LEU A 125 -0.34 6.17 -5.19
C LEU A 125 -1.01 7.34 -5.93
N LEU A 126 -0.45 8.56 -5.80
CA LEU A 126 -0.94 9.76 -6.47
C LEU A 126 -0.99 9.63 -8.00
N GLN A 127 0.00 8.96 -8.59
CA GLN A 127 0.12 8.84 -10.05
C GLN A 127 -0.65 7.67 -10.64
N ASN A 128 -0.87 6.60 -9.86
CA ASN A 128 -1.33 5.32 -10.41
C ASN A 128 -2.69 4.87 -9.87
N ILE A 129 -3.17 5.45 -8.77
CA ILE A 129 -4.42 5.05 -8.13
C ILE A 129 -5.47 6.17 -8.31
N PRO A 130 -6.58 5.89 -9.00
CA PRO A 130 -7.67 6.86 -9.11
C PRO A 130 -8.34 7.05 -7.76
N ASP A 131 -8.87 8.26 -7.54
CA ASP A 131 -9.62 8.63 -6.33
C ASP A 131 -8.84 8.40 -5.02
N GLU A 132 -7.51 8.50 -5.07
CA GLU A 132 -6.65 8.37 -3.89
C GLU A 132 -6.64 9.65 -3.03
N VAL A 133 -6.76 10.82 -3.66
CA VAL A 133 -6.72 12.13 -2.97
C VAL A 133 -8.11 12.71 -2.89
N PHE A 134 -8.43 13.29 -1.73
CA PHE A 134 -9.65 14.06 -1.54
C PHE A 134 -9.42 15.29 -0.67
N THR A 135 -10.31 16.26 -0.83
CA THR A 135 -10.46 17.39 0.09
C THR A 135 -11.73 17.19 0.92
N TYR A 136 -11.72 17.74 2.14
CA TYR A 136 -12.87 17.70 3.04
C TYR A 136 -13.31 19.12 3.42
N ASP A 137 -14.59 19.41 3.22
CA ASP A 137 -15.25 20.62 3.70
C ASP A 137 -16.60 20.27 4.31
N LYS A 138 -16.73 20.51 5.63
CA LYS A 138 -17.96 20.23 6.38
C LYS A 138 -19.16 21.10 5.98
N HIS A 139 -18.93 22.17 5.22
CA HIS A 139 -19.97 23.12 4.81
C HIS A 139 -20.52 22.83 3.40
N VAL A 140 -19.97 21.84 2.69
CA VAL A 140 -20.33 21.49 1.31
C VAL A 140 -20.93 20.07 1.28
N THR A 141 -21.81 19.80 0.30
CA THR A 141 -22.37 18.46 0.04
C THR A 141 -22.05 18.03 -1.40
N PRO A 142 -21.29 16.94 -1.62
CA PRO A 142 -20.70 16.04 -0.61
C PRO A 142 -19.55 16.71 0.18
N ALA A 143 -19.40 16.32 1.44
CA ALA A 143 -18.36 16.89 2.31
C ALA A 143 -16.95 16.41 1.95
N HIS A 144 -16.83 15.31 1.20
CA HIS A 144 -15.59 14.78 0.64
C HIS A 144 -15.65 14.85 -0.88
N THR A 145 -14.63 15.43 -1.50
CA THR A 145 -14.51 15.50 -2.96
C THR A 145 -13.17 14.89 -3.37
N PHE A 146 -13.24 13.78 -4.11
CA PHE A 146 -12.06 13.15 -4.69
C PHE A 146 -11.54 13.96 -5.87
N LEU A 147 -10.22 14.08 -5.95
CA LEU A 147 -9.54 14.70 -7.09
C LEU A 147 -9.26 13.63 -8.13
N SER A 148 -9.73 13.86 -9.36
CA SER A 148 -9.39 12.97 -10.48
C SER A 148 -7.88 12.98 -10.70
N SER A 149 -7.29 11.82 -11.05
CA SER A 149 -5.83 11.65 -11.19
C SER A 149 -5.18 12.66 -12.14
N CYS A 150 -5.90 13.14 -13.16
CA CYS A 150 -5.38 14.15 -14.09
C CYS A 150 -5.29 15.58 -13.50
N LEU A 151 -5.91 15.82 -12.34
CA LEU A 151 -5.95 17.11 -11.64
C LEU A 151 -4.99 17.16 -10.44
N VAL A 152 -4.32 16.05 -10.12
CA VAL A 152 -3.39 15.99 -8.98
C VAL A 152 -2.01 16.43 -9.46
N ASP A 153 -1.64 17.67 -9.13
CA ASP A 153 -0.25 18.11 -9.24
C ASP A 153 0.61 17.24 -8.32
N THR A 154 1.42 16.35 -8.90
CA THR A 154 2.21 15.41 -8.09
C THR A 154 3.39 16.10 -7.41
N TYR A 155 3.87 17.24 -7.92
CA TYR A 155 4.97 18.02 -7.33
C TYR A 155 4.86 19.50 -7.69
N PRO A 156 5.40 20.41 -6.86
CA PRO A 156 5.91 20.17 -5.51
C PRO A 156 4.75 20.08 -4.50
N PHE A 157 4.95 19.36 -3.40
CA PHE A 157 3.98 19.33 -2.29
C PHE A 157 4.67 19.25 -0.93
N LEU A 158 3.90 19.59 0.10
CA LEU A 158 4.30 19.39 1.48
C LEU A 158 3.67 18.10 2.01
N LEU A 159 4.49 17.13 2.38
CA LEU A 159 4.03 15.89 2.98
C LEU A 159 4.12 15.99 4.50
N VAL A 160 2.97 16.00 5.16
CA VAL A 160 2.86 16.01 6.63
C VAL A 160 2.49 14.60 7.08
N ASN A 161 3.50 13.81 7.48
CA ASN A 161 3.29 12.45 7.96
C ASN A 161 3.05 12.44 9.47
N ILE A 162 1.83 12.10 9.89
CA ILE A 162 1.40 12.06 11.29
C ILE A 162 1.38 10.60 11.76
N GLY A 163 2.41 10.21 12.52
CA GLY A 163 2.51 8.93 13.21
C GLY A 163 2.51 9.11 14.72
N SER A 164 3.42 8.42 15.43
CA SER A 164 3.63 8.65 16.87
C SER A 164 4.08 10.09 17.14
N GLY A 165 4.98 10.62 16.30
CA GLY A 165 5.26 12.05 16.14
C GLY A 165 4.82 12.55 14.75
N VAL A 166 5.29 13.72 14.34
CA VAL A 166 5.01 14.29 13.01
C VAL A 166 6.30 14.65 12.30
N SER A 167 6.38 14.30 11.01
CA SER A 167 7.46 14.72 10.11
C SER A 167 6.89 15.51 8.95
N ILE A 168 7.53 16.63 8.62
CA ILE A 168 7.11 17.53 7.55
C ILE A 168 8.21 17.54 6.49
N LEU A 169 7.87 17.08 5.28
CA LEU A 169 8.77 17.00 4.15
C LEU A 169 8.34 17.97 3.05
N LYS A 170 9.30 18.72 2.52
CA LYS A 170 9.14 19.40 1.23
C LYS A 170 9.54 18.41 0.15
N VAL A 171 8.61 18.06 -0.73
CA VAL A 171 8.83 17.13 -1.85
C VAL A 171 8.82 17.92 -3.14
N GLU A 172 9.96 17.93 -3.83
CA GLU A 172 10.16 18.68 -5.08
C GLU A 172 10.10 17.77 -6.31
N SER A 173 10.44 16.49 -6.15
CA SER A 173 10.30 15.45 -7.16
C SER A 173 10.27 14.06 -6.50
N ALA A 174 10.13 13.00 -7.29
CA ALA A 174 10.17 11.62 -6.81
C ALA A 174 11.46 11.24 -6.07
N THR A 175 12.56 11.96 -6.35
CA THR A 175 13.89 11.69 -5.78
C THR A 175 14.47 12.88 -5.02
N THR A 176 13.83 14.06 -5.09
CA THR A 176 14.32 15.30 -4.47
C THR A 176 13.34 15.73 -3.40
N TYR A 177 13.75 15.59 -2.14
CA TYR A 177 12.95 15.96 -0.99
C TYR A 177 13.85 16.29 0.20
N SER A 178 13.33 17.09 1.13
CA SER A 178 14.02 17.41 2.38
C SER A 178 13.05 17.47 3.55
N ARG A 179 13.53 17.09 4.75
CA ARG A 179 12.77 17.27 5.99
C ARG A 179 12.90 18.73 6.42
N VAL A 180 11.80 19.47 6.30
CA VAL A 180 11.75 20.90 6.66
C VAL A 180 11.30 21.12 8.10
N GLY A 181 10.73 20.10 8.75
CA GLY A 181 10.35 20.19 10.14
C GLY A 181 9.75 18.91 10.70
N GLY A 182 9.25 19.02 11.93
CA GLY A 182 8.53 17.97 12.63
C GLY A 182 8.26 18.34 14.08
N THR A 183 7.42 17.57 14.74
CA THR A 183 7.11 17.73 16.16
C THR A 183 6.97 16.37 16.83
N SER A 184 7.33 16.29 18.12
CA SER A 184 7.04 15.13 18.95
C SER A 184 5.56 15.05 19.35
N ILE A 185 4.80 16.13 19.17
CA ILE A 185 3.36 16.20 19.46
C ILE A 185 2.58 15.63 18.27
N GLY A 186 2.43 14.30 18.25
CA GLY A 186 1.70 13.58 17.21
C GLY A 186 0.59 12.70 17.78
N GLY A 187 0.26 11.63 17.06
CA GLY A 187 -0.75 10.66 17.51
C GLY A 187 -0.37 9.98 18.82
N GLY A 188 0.93 9.73 19.05
CA GLY A 188 1.40 9.12 20.30
C GLY A 188 1.11 10.00 21.53
N THR A 189 1.25 11.31 21.38
CA THR A 189 0.92 12.28 22.44
C THR A 189 -0.58 12.34 22.67
N PHE A 190 -1.39 12.39 21.60
CA PHE A 190 -2.85 12.36 21.71
C PHE A 190 -3.34 11.12 22.46
N TRP A 191 -2.92 9.93 22.02
CA TRP A 191 -3.34 8.67 22.63
C TRP A 191 -2.79 8.49 24.04
N GLY A 192 -1.52 8.87 24.29
CA GLY A 192 -0.91 8.79 25.60
C GLY A 192 -1.60 9.68 26.63
N MET A 193 -1.83 10.95 26.31
CA MET A 193 -2.55 11.87 27.20
C MET A 193 -4.01 11.50 27.34
N GLY A 194 -4.69 11.15 26.23
CA GLY A 194 -6.08 10.73 26.25
C GLY A 194 -6.29 9.53 27.19
N THR A 195 -5.39 8.55 27.14
CA THR A 195 -5.41 7.40 28.04
C THR A 195 -5.21 7.80 29.49
N LEU A 196 -4.19 8.62 29.78
CA LEU A 196 -3.87 9.04 31.14
C LEU A 196 -4.99 9.86 31.78
N LEU A 197 -5.60 10.77 31.02
CA LEU A 197 -6.60 11.71 31.51
C LEU A 197 -8.00 11.09 31.59
N SER A 198 -8.35 10.20 30.67
CA SER A 198 -9.68 9.58 30.64
C SER A 198 -9.77 8.26 31.40
N GLY A 199 -8.62 7.65 31.73
CA GLY A 199 -8.55 6.31 32.32
C GLY A 199 -9.04 5.20 31.38
N LYS A 200 -9.44 5.52 30.15
CA LYS A 200 -9.90 4.58 29.14
C LYS A 200 -8.78 4.31 28.14
N TYR A 201 -8.43 3.05 28.04
CA TYR A 201 -7.58 2.52 26.99
C TYR A 201 -8.53 1.96 25.92
N ASP A 202 -8.82 2.73 24.87
CA ASP A 202 -9.53 2.17 23.72
C ASP A 202 -8.55 1.29 22.93
N LYS A 203 -8.85 -0.01 22.88
CA LYS A 203 -8.27 -0.97 21.95
C LYS A 203 -9.37 -1.80 21.31
#